data_AF-A0A377V8M2-F1
#
_entry.id   AF-A0A377V8M2-F1
#
_cell.length_a   1.000
_cell.length_b   1.000
_cell.length_c   1.000
_cell.angle_alpha   90.00
_cell.angle_beta   90.00
_cell.angle_gamma   90.00
#
_symmetry.space_group_name_H-M   'P 1'
#
loop_
_entity.id
_entity.type
_entity.pdbx_description
1 polymer ?
#
loop_
_entity_poly.entity_id
_entity_poly.type
_entity_poly.pdbx_seq_one_letter_code
_entity_poly.pdbx_strand_id
1 'polypeptide(L)' 'MILNGDGVGWLPQYSIQRELDEGRLTILDESLSLPIGAWLYRSGSRLNPGAERFWQHIKTRNEPRE' A
#
# COMPACT_ATOMS: atom_id res chain seq x y z
N MET A 1 -19.69 -3.78 5.87
CA MET A 1 -20.24 -2.42 6.00
C MET A 1 -20.26 -1.73 4.64
N ILE A 2 -19.14 -1.18 4.13
CA ILE A 2 -19.14 -0.48 2.81
C ILE A 2 -19.56 -1.43 1.67
N LEU A 3 -18.97 -2.64 1.60
CA LEU A 3 -19.37 -3.65 0.60
C LEU A 3 -20.80 -4.18 0.76
N ASN A 4 -21.41 -3.98 1.91
CA ASN A 4 -22.81 -4.38 2.15
C ASN A 4 -23.78 -3.24 1.83
N GLY A 5 -23.28 -2.06 1.43
CA GLY A 5 -24.08 -0.87 1.15
C GLY A 5 -24.36 0.02 2.37
N ASP A 6 -23.75 -0.24 3.52
CA ASP A 6 -24.06 0.45 4.78
C ASP A 6 -23.26 1.76 5.00
N GLY A 7 -22.60 2.31 3.97
CA GLY A 7 -21.88 3.58 4.09
C GLY A 7 -20.77 3.80 3.06
N VAL A 8 -19.99 4.85 3.29
CA VAL A 8 -18.88 5.32 2.44
C VAL A 8 -17.63 5.53 3.31
N GLY A 9 -16.44 5.48 2.71
CA GLY A 9 -15.21 5.76 3.45
C GLY A 9 -13.97 5.74 2.56
N TRP A 10 -12.88 6.29 3.10
CA TRP A 10 -11.56 6.19 2.47
C TRP A 10 -10.96 4.82 2.70
N LEU A 11 -10.58 4.15 1.62
CA LEU A 11 -9.98 2.83 1.63
C LEU A 11 -8.66 2.87 0.84
N PRO A 12 -7.59 2.19 1.30
CA PRO A 12 -6.38 2.07 0.52
C PRO A 12 -6.65 1.38 -0.81
N GLN A 13 -6.21 1.96 -1.92
CA GLN A 13 -6.46 1.43 -3.27
C GLN A 13 -6.04 -0.03 -3.43
N TYR A 14 -4.88 -0.40 -2.87
CA TYR A 14 -4.37 -1.78 -2.92
C TYR A 14 -5.29 -2.80 -2.25
N SER A 15 -6.22 -2.38 -1.38
CA SER A 15 -7.13 -3.26 -0.65
C SER A 15 -8.49 -3.44 -1.32
N ILE A 16 -8.81 -2.64 -2.34
CA ILE A 16 -10.14 -2.60 -2.99
C ILE A 16 -10.09 -2.73 -4.50
N GLN A 17 -8.91 -2.99 -5.09
CA GLN A 17 -8.74 -3.03 -6.55
C GLN A 17 -9.71 -4.03 -7.19
N ARG A 18 -9.83 -5.22 -6.61
CA ARG A 18 -10.72 -6.27 -7.11
C ARG A 18 -12.18 -5.83 -7.09
N GLU A 19 -12.64 -5.22 -6.01
CA GLU A 19 -14.00 -4.75 -5.85
C GLU A 19 -14.35 -3.63 -6.84
N LEU A 20 -13.37 -2.77 -7.17
CA LEU A 20 -13.50 -1.76 -8.22
C LEU A 20 -13.59 -2.42 -9.60
N ASP A 21 -12.71 -3.37 -9.89
CA ASP A 21 -12.69 -4.10 -11.17
C ASP A 21 -13.99 -4.89 -11.40
N GLU A 22 -14.57 -5.46 -10.34
CA GLU A 22 -15.83 -6.20 -10.35
C GLU A 22 -17.08 -5.29 -10.26
N GLY A 23 -16.90 -3.97 -10.13
CA GLY A 23 -18.00 -3.00 -10.00
C GLY A 23 -18.79 -3.11 -8.69
N ARG A 24 -18.25 -3.79 -7.67
CA ARG A 24 -18.85 -3.90 -6.33
C ARG A 24 -18.61 -2.66 -5.47
N LEU A 25 -17.61 -1.86 -5.82
CA LEU A 25 -17.36 -0.52 -5.28
C LEU A 25 -17.21 0.48 -6.42
N THR A 26 -17.44 1.75 -6.10
CA THR A 26 -17.17 2.86 -7.01
C THR A 26 -16.49 3.99 -6.26
N ILE A 27 -15.69 4.78 -6.98
CA ILE A 27 -15.06 5.99 -6.44
C ILE A 27 -16.08 7.13 -6.58
N LEU A 28 -16.34 7.85 -5.49
CA LEU A 28 -17.29 8.95 -5.48
C LEU A 28 -16.70 10.25 -6.02
N ASP A 29 -15.47 10.57 -5.62
CA ASP A 29 -14.76 11.77 -6.04
C ASP A 29 -13.24 11.53 -5.94
N GLU A 30 -12.57 11.54 -7.09
CA GLU A 30 -11.12 11.36 -7.19
C GLU A 30 -10.33 12.53 -6.58
N SER A 31 -10.91 13.73 -6.51
CA SER A 31 -10.24 14.91 -5.94
C SER A 31 -10.07 14.82 -4.42
N LEU A 32 -10.81 13.92 -3.77
CA LEU A 32 -10.73 13.64 -2.33
C LEU A 32 -9.73 12.51 -2.00
N SER A 33 -9.02 11.99 -3.00
CA SER A 33 -8.01 10.96 -2.82
C SER A 33 -6.77 11.50 -2.09
N LEU A 34 -6.34 10.77 -1.06
CA LEU A 34 -5.16 11.13 -0.25
C LEU A 34 -4.00 10.19 -0.59
N PRO A 35 -2.82 10.71 -0.99
CA PRO A 35 -1.66 9.87 -1.21
C PRO A 35 -1.18 9.30 0.13
N ILE A 36 -1.04 7.99 0.18
CA ILE A 36 -0.49 7.27 1.33
C ILE A 36 0.83 6.62 0.94
N GLY A 37 1.84 6.79 1.80
CA GLY A 37 3.14 6.14 1.66
C GLY A 37 3.33 5.09 2.75
N ALA A 38 4.07 4.03 2.41
CA ALA A 38 4.56 3.07 3.38
C ALA A 38 6.08 3.16 3.46
N TRP A 39 6.61 3.31 4.67
CA TRP A 39 8.05 3.37 4.91
C TRP A 39 8.46 2.21 5.79
N LEU A 40 9.55 1.57 5.39
CA LEU A 40 10.22 0.57 6.21
C LEU A 40 11.42 1.23 6.90
N TYR A 41 11.49 1.11 8.22
CA TYR A 41 12.57 1.66 9.02
C TYR A 41 13.36 0.56 9.71
N ARG A 42 14.62 0.86 10.01
CA ARG A 42 15.47 0.03 10.88
C ARG A 42 16.43 0.92 11.67
N SER A 43 16.98 0.38 12.75
CA SER A 43 18.10 1.02 13.43
C SER A 43 19.36 1.00 12.55
N GLY A 44 20.27 1.94 12.78
CA GLY A 44 21.56 2.00 12.05
C GLY A 44 22.52 0.87 12.43
N SER A 45 22.21 0.12 13.48
CA SER A 45 22.99 -1.05 13.92
C SER A 45 22.89 -2.18 12.91
N ARG A 46 24.01 -2.88 12.70
CA ARG A 46 24.06 -4.04 11.82
C ARG A 46 23.20 -5.17 12.41
N LEU A 47 22.27 -5.67 11.61
CA LEU A 47 21.44 -6.81 11.95
C LEU A 47 22.18 -8.11 11.67
N ASN A 48 21.55 -9.24 12.02
CA ASN A 48 22.08 -10.54 11.65
C ASN A 48 22.14 -10.69 10.10
N PRO A 49 22.97 -11.61 9.57
CA PRO A 49 23.14 -11.76 8.13
C PRO A 49 21.84 -12.02 7.34
N GLY A 50 20.85 -12.67 7.94
CA GLY A 50 19.55 -12.89 7.31
C GLY A 50 18.77 -11.59 7.10
N ALA A 51 18.66 -10.79 8.16
CA ALA A 51 17.98 -9.51 8.13
C ALA A 51 18.69 -8.48 7.23
N GLU A 52 20.03 -8.50 7.17
CA GLU A 52 20.77 -7.65 6.22
C GLU A 52 20.48 -8.03 4.77
N ARG A 53 20.47 -9.33 4.43
CA ARG A 53 20.12 -9.79 3.09
C ARG A 53 18.70 -9.40 2.70
N PHE A 54 17.75 -9.52 3.63
CA PHE A 54 16.38 -9.07 3.43
C PHE A 54 16.31 -7.55 3.18
N TRP A 55 17.03 -6.77 3.98
CA TRP A 55 17.08 -5.32 3.82
C TRP A 55 17.65 -4.90 2.46
N GLN A 56 18.73 -5.53 2.01
CA GLN A 56 19.29 -5.28 0.68
C GLN A 56 18.31 -5.68 -0.43
N HIS A 57 17.64 -6.83 -0.28
CA HIS A 57 16.62 -7.26 -1.23
C HIS A 57 15.49 -6.24 -1.40
N ILE A 58 14.98 -5.72 -0.29
CA ILE A 58 13.93 -4.68 -0.30
C ILE A 58 14.44 -3.40 -0.95
N LYS A 59 15.66 -2.97 -0.65
CA LYS A 59 16.26 -1.77 -1.27
C LYS A 59 16.33 -1.90 -2.79
N THR A 60 16.90 -2.97 -3.31
CA THR A 60 17.04 -3.19 -4.77
C THR A 60 15.69 -3.26 -5.48
N ARG A 61 14.65 -3.83 -4.85
CA ARG A 61 13.31 -3.89 -5.46
C ARG A 61 12.58 -2.55 -5.50
N ASN A 62 12.90 -1.65 -4.57
CA ASN A 62 12.23 -0.36 -4.42
C ASN A 62 13.05 0.82 -5.00
N GLU A 63 14.16 0.55 -5.69
CA GLU A 63 14.84 1.59 -6.47
C GLU A 63 13.91 2.09 -7.59
N PRO A 64 13.71 3.41 -7.73
CA PRO A 64 12.92 3.94 -8.84
C PRO A 64 13.54 3.46 -10.15
N ARG A 65 12.75 2.83 -11.00
CA ARG A 65 13.16 2.57 -12.39
C ARG A 65 13.04 3.89 -13.15
N GLU A 66 14.16 4.39 -13.66
CA GLU A 66 14.22 5.54 -14.57
C GLU A 66 13.45 5.30 -15.88
#